data_AF-A0A9P1D306-F1
#
_entry.id   AF-A0A9P1D306-F1
#
_cell.length_a   1.000
_cell.length_b   1.000
_cell.length_c   1.000
_cell.angle_alpha   90.00
_cell.angle_beta   90.00
_cell.angle_gamma   90.00
#
_symmetry.space_group_name_H-M   'P 1'
#
loop_
_entity.id
_entity.type
_entity.pdbx_description
1 polymer ?
#
loop_
_entity_poly.entity_id
_entity_poly.type
_entity_poly.pdbx_seq_one_letter_code
_entity_poly.pdbx_strand_id
1 'polypeptide(L)'
;MNRPVNFRAPDVRDQSTIQTEKVVDPPRCWVLDHGVNYLGLCPNAGCISHEKGATICQMGLGKFRPNEQLCYKEIACRACHSLFAPHCYVFYHCSAKINFCIVGESADQISLSEDRECKARQLGKRGKTLVYEMLVIEVERPGTFPDRDSLEILNIHKDSMFQSSISLLSTASTITSPLLSGAEMSPAQIHFIQDSIANRFTCGRSVRDTMEKLKRGVLRALDIPTIRVFQWKGKWHTEDNRRLWCFKEAGLSSVPVKRICVFQVDTRKFSTTNNGLSVFMR
;
A
#
# COMPACT_ATOMS: atom_id res chain seq x y z
N MET A 1 -15.72 5.11 -24.57
CA MET A 1 -16.16 5.47 -23.21
C MET A 1 -15.92 4.26 -22.32
N ASN A 2 -14.99 4.34 -21.35
CA ASN A 2 -14.76 3.25 -20.41
C ASN A 2 -15.97 3.16 -19.47
N ARG A 3 -16.67 2.01 -19.47
CA ARG A 3 -17.72 1.76 -18.48
C ARG A 3 -17.10 1.70 -17.07
N PRO A 4 -17.74 2.26 -16.04
CA PRO A 4 -17.28 2.11 -14.67
C PRO A 4 -17.19 0.62 -14.31
N VAL A 5 -16.08 0.23 -13.69
CA VAL A 5 -15.85 -1.15 -13.27
C VAL A 5 -16.60 -1.38 -11.96
N ASN A 6 -17.76 -2.03 -12.06
CA ASN A 6 -18.52 -2.44 -10.88
C ASN A 6 -17.84 -3.63 -10.21
N PHE A 7 -17.76 -3.61 -8.88
CA PHE A 7 -17.17 -4.72 -8.13
C PHE A 7 -17.87 -4.94 -6.78
N ARG A 8 -17.82 -6.17 -6.27
CA ARG A 8 -18.43 -6.55 -4.98
C ARG A 8 -17.43 -6.40 -3.86
N ALA A 9 -17.82 -5.77 -2.75
CA ALA A 9 -17.00 -5.61 -1.55
C ALA A 9 -17.85 -5.62 -0.27
N PRO A 10 -17.23 -5.77 0.92
CA PRO A 10 -17.91 -5.59 2.20
C PRO A 10 -18.67 -4.26 2.28
N ASP A 11 -19.82 -4.27 2.94
CA ASP A 11 -20.60 -3.05 3.22
C ASP A 11 -19.86 -2.17 4.23
N VAL A 12 -19.20 -1.11 3.77
CA VAL A 12 -18.40 -0.23 4.63
C VAL A 12 -19.27 0.61 5.59
N ARG A 13 -20.58 0.67 5.38
CA ARG A 13 -21.51 1.35 6.30
C ARG A 13 -21.75 0.54 7.56
N ASP A 14 -21.48 -0.77 7.54
CA ASP A 14 -21.64 -1.67 8.67
C ASP A 14 -20.40 -1.59 9.57
N GLN A 15 -20.45 -0.74 10.60
CA GLN A 15 -19.30 -0.45 11.46
C GLN A 15 -19.44 -1.09 12.83
N SER A 16 -18.37 -1.68 13.34
CA SER A 16 -18.29 -2.18 14.71
C SER A 16 -16.90 -1.99 15.30
N THR A 17 -16.81 -1.92 16.63
CA THR A 17 -15.51 -1.97 17.34
C THR A 17 -15.27 -3.40 17.79
N ILE A 18 -14.09 -3.93 17.51
CA ILE A 18 -13.66 -5.25 17.99
C ILE A 18 -12.52 -5.09 18.99
N GLN A 19 -12.52 -5.94 20.02
CA GLN A 19 -11.41 -6.05 20.95
C GLN A 19 -10.34 -6.95 20.32
N THR A 20 -9.11 -6.48 20.28
CA THR A 20 -7.97 -7.27 19.83
C THR A 20 -7.26 -7.80 21.07
N GLU A 21 -7.43 -9.09 21.36
CA GLU A 21 -6.77 -9.70 22.51
C GLU A 21 -5.25 -9.66 22.33
N LYS A 22 -4.52 -9.32 23.40
CA LYS A 22 -3.07 -9.53 23.48
C LYS A 22 -2.83 -11.03 23.64
N VAL A 23 -2.90 -11.76 22.54
CA VAL A 23 -2.52 -13.17 22.51
C VAL A 23 -1.00 -13.26 22.70
N VAL A 24 -0.54 -14.15 23.56
CA VAL A 24 0.89 -14.46 23.73
C VAL A 24 1.29 -15.37 22.56
N ASP A 25 2.17 -14.86 21.69
CA ASP A 25 2.70 -15.56 20.50
C ASP A 25 1.63 -16.06 19.48
N PRO A 26 0.78 -15.18 18.94
CA PRO A 26 -0.18 -15.56 17.90
C PRO A 26 0.55 -15.93 16.60
N PRO A 27 0.10 -16.96 15.88
CA PRO A 27 0.62 -17.23 14.55
C PRO A 27 0.51 -15.99 13.65
N ARG A 28 1.59 -15.72 12.90
CA ARG A 28 1.75 -14.50 12.08
C ARG A 28 0.62 -14.24 11.08
N CYS A 29 -0.18 -15.25 10.74
CA CYS A 29 -1.35 -15.13 9.87
C CYS A 29 -2.58 -14.49 10.53
N TRP A 30 -2.54 -14.22 11.84
CA TRP A 30 -3.64 -13.65 12.62
C TRP A 30 -3.26 -12.39 13.39
N VAL A 31 -2.07 -11.85 13.13
CA VAL A 31 -1.62 -10.59 13.72
C VAL A 31 -2.15 -9.43 12.90
N LEU A 32 -2.84 -8.49 13.53
CA LEU A 32 -3.16 -7.20 12.94
C LEU A 32 -1.90 -6.33 12.94
N ASP A 33 -1.67 -5.61 11.84
CA ASP A 33 -0.63 -4.60 11.75
C ASP A 33 -1.26 -3.21 11.67
N HIS A 34 -0.46 -2.17 11.92
CA HIS A 34 -0.90 -0.78 11.86
C HIS A 34 -1.44 -0.46 10.46
N GLY A 35 -2.62 0.16 10.41
CA GLY A 35 -3.31 0.48 9.17
C GLY A 35 -4.50 -0.42 8.88
N VAL A 36 -4.78 -0.65 7.59
CA VAL A 36 -5.90 -1.49 7.15
C VAL A 36 -5.45 -2.92 6.93
N ASN A 37 -6.31 -3.84 7.37
CA ASN A 37 -6.15 -5.28 7.27
C ASN A 37 -7.39 -5.85 6.60
N TYR A 38 -7.21 -6.74 5.64
CA TYR A 38 -8.30 -7.44 4.97
C TYR A 38 -8.53 -8.78 5.66
N LEU A 39 -9.74 -8.96 6.20
CA LEU A 39 -10.15 -10.20 6.85
C LEU A 39 -11.04 -11.02 5.93
N GLY A 40 -10.86 -12.33 5.90
CA GLY A 40 -11.74 -13.23 5.17
C GLY A 40 -11.61 -14.69 5.60
N LEU A 41 -12.12 -15.59 4.76
CA LEU A 41 -12.07 -17.03 5.01
C LEU A 41 -11.11 -17.70 4.04
N CYS A 42 -10.19 -18.49 4.58
CA CYS A 42 -9.34 -19.33 3.75
C CYS A 42 -10.20 -20.44 3.10
N PRO A 43 -10.17 -20.64 1.77
CA PRO A 43 -10.97 -21.69 1.14
C PRO A 43 -10.38 -23.10 1.30
N ASN A 44 -9.10 -23.21 1.66
CA ASN A 44 -8.44 -24.50 1.86
C ASN A 44 -8.83 -25.12 3.21
N ALA A 45 -9.64 -26.19 3.18
CA ALA A 45 -10.13 -26.88 4.37
C ALA A 45 -9.01 -27.48 5.25
N GLY A 46 -7.86 -27.82 4.67
CA GLY A 46 -6.68 -28.31 5.42
C GLY A 46 -5.81 -27.19 6.01
N CYS A 47 -6.19 -25.93 5.85
CA CYS A 47 -5.43 -24.80 6.37
C CYS A 47 -5.85 -24.46 7.79
N ILE A 48 -4.86 -24.18 8.65
CA ILE A 48 -5.10 -23.71 10.02
C ILE A 48 -5.98 -22.43 10.07
N SER A 49 -5.86 -21.53 9.08
CA SER A 49 -6.71 -20.34 8.99
C SER A 49 -8.15 -20.66 8.60
N HIS A 50 -8.41 -21.78 7.93
CA HIS A 50 -9.77 -22.26 7.68
C HIS A 50 -10.39 -22.83 8.95
N GLU A 51 -9.64 -23.67 9.68
CA GLU A 51 -10.06 -24.26 10.95
C GLU A 51 -10.42 -23.18 11.99
N LYS A 52 -9.61 -22.13 12.10
CA LYS A 52 -9.88 -21.00 12.99
C LYS A 52 -10.96 -20.04 12.48
N GLY A 53 -11.46 -20.24 11.24
CA GLY A 53 -12.52 -19.43 10.67
C GLY A 53 -12.09 -18.01 10.28
N ALA A 54 -10.80 -17.72 10.15
CA ALA A 54 -10.30 -16.41 9.73
C ALA A 54 -8.89 -16.46 9.15
N THR A 55 -8.66 -15.62 8.13
CA THR A 55 -7.33 -15.27 7.61
C THR A 55 -7.21 -13.76 7.45
N ILE A 56 -6.00 -13.24 7.66
CA ILE A 56 -5.70 -11.80 7.64
C ILE A 56 -4.66 -11.51 6.57
N CYS A 57 -4.91 -10.51 5.75
CA CYS A 57 -3.92 -9.88 4.89
C CYS A 57 -3.69 -8.43 5.33
N GLN A 58 -2.51 -8.15 5.87
CA GLN A 58 -2.12 -6.80 6.27
C GLN A 58 -1.81 -5.98 5.02
N MET A 59 -2.51 -4.85 4.85
CA MET A 59 -2.30 -3.92 3.74
C MET A 59 -1.48 -2.71 4.17
N GLY A 60 -1.60 -2.30 5.44
CA GLY A 60 -0.82 -1.25 6.06
C GLY A 60 -1.39 0.15 5.86
N LEU A 61 -0.51 1.15 5.90
CA LEU A 61 -0.82 2.55 5.62
C LEU A 61 -0.75 2.84 4.11
N GLY A 62 -1.53 3.82 3.64
CA GLY A 62 -1.52 4.30 2.27
C GLY A 62 -2.92 4.38 1.65
N LYS A 63 -2.95 4.46 0.32
CA LYS A 63 -4.17 4.60 -0.47
C LYS A 63 -4.48 3.31 -1.21
N PHE A 64 -5.65 2.74 -0.96
CA PHE A 64 -6.10 1.47 -1.50
C PHE A 64 -7.39 1.68 -2.31
N ARG A 65 -7.45 1.05 -3.48
CA ARG A 65 -8.58 1.11 -4.40
C ARG A 65 -9.00 -0.30 -4.78
N PRO A 66 -9.82 -0.97 -3.95
CA PRO A 66 -10.31 -2.32 -4.20
C PRO A 66 -10.76 -2.63 -5.64
N ASN A 67 -11.42 -1.68 -6.32
CA ASN A 67 -11.84 -1.82 -7.72
C ASN A 67 -10.69 -1.84 -8.74
N GLU A 68 -9.62 -1.08 -8.47
CA GLU A 68 -8.46 -0.94 -9.36
C GLU A 68 -7.32 -1.90 -8.98
N GLN A 69 -7.37 -2.44 -7.76
CA GLN A 69 -6.48 -3.51 -7.33
C GLN A 69 -6.86 -4.78 -8.09
N LEU A 70 -6.06 -5.13 -9.11
CA LEU A 70 -6.16 -6.39 -9.87
C LEU A 70 -6.30 -7.61 -8.95
N CYS A 71 -5.76 -7.53 -7.73
CA CYS A 71 -5.73 -8.58 -6.73
C CYS A 71 -6.88 -8.59 -5.71
N TYR A 72 -7.94 -7.79 -5.82
CA TYR A 72 -8.98 -7.71 -4.77
C TYR A 72 -9.74 -9.04 -4.52
N LYS A 73 -9.71 -9.97 -5.49
CA LYS A 73 -10.16 -11.37 -5.33
C LYS A 73 -9.02 -12.40 -5.24
N GLU A 74 -7.78 -11.92 -5.26
CA GLU A 74 -6.54 -12.70 -5.29
C GLU A 74 -5.70 -12.44 -4.04
N ILE A 75 -6.34 -12.12 -2.91
CA ILE A 75 -5.63 -11.93 -1.66
C ILE A 75 -5.28 -13.31 -1.11
N ALA A 76 -3.99 -13.57 -0.92
CA ALA A 76 -3.53 -14.87 -0.46
C ALA A 76 -3.61 -15.01 1.07
N CYS A 77 -4.15 -16.13 1.53
CA CYS A 77 -4.06 -16.56 2.92
C CYS A 77 -2.59 -16.69 3.32
N ARG A 78 -2.19 -16.10 4.44
CA ARG A 78 -0.77 -16.15 4.87
C ARG A 78 -0.28 -17.53 5.30
N ALA A 79 -1.19 -18.43 5.66
CA ALA A 79 -0.83 -19.77 6.13
C ALA A 79 -0.64 -20.78 4.99
N CYS A 80 -1.48 -20.75 3.95
CA CYS A 80 -1.42 -21.73 2.86
C CYS A 80 -1.40 -21.12 1.45
N HIS A 81 -1.36 -19.79 1.34
CA HIS A 81 -1.36 -19.04 0.09
C HIS A 81 -2.61 -19.18 -0.80
N SER A 82 -3.64 -19.91 -0.36
CA SER A 82 -4.92 -19.97 -1.07
C SER A 82 -5.59 -18.59 -1.12
N LEU A 83 -6.13 -18.23 -2.28
CA LEU A 83 -6.77 -16.93 -2.50
C LEU A 83 -8.11 -16.84 -1.77
N PHE A 84 -8.42 -15.69 -1.19
CA PHE A 84 -9.70 -15.44 -0.54
C PHE A 84 -10.24 -14.04 -0.87
N ALA A 85 -11.55 -13.88 -0.71
CA ALA A 85 -12.23 -12.59 -0.82
C ALA A 85 -12.42 -11.95 0.57
N PRO A 86 -12.17 -10.65 0.75
CA PRO A 86 -12.42 -9.98 2.02
C PRO A 86 -13.90 -9.98 2.37
N HIS A 87 -14.21 -10.25 3.63
CA HIS A 87 -15.54 -10.10 4.22
C HIS A 87 -15.65 -8.85 5.10
N CYS A 88 -14.53 -8.33 5.60
CA CYS A 88 -14.47 -7.05 6.28
C CYS A 88 -13.08 -6.42 6.16
N TYR A 89 -13.02 -5.12 6.47
CA TYR A 89 -11.81 -4.34 6.63
C TYR A 89 -11.62 -4.04 8.11
N VAL A 90 -10.41 -4.26 8.63
CA VAL A 90 -10.07 -4.02 10.03
C VAL A 90 -8.98 -2.96 10.10
N PHE A 91 -9.27 -1.86 10.80
CA PHE A 91 -8.40 -0.71 10.98
C PHE A 91 -7.84 -0.73 12.39
N TYR A 92 -6.51 -0.80 12.51
CA TYR A 92 -5.81 -0.94 13.78
C TYR A 92 -4.71 0.13 13.89
N HIS A 93 -4.65 0.86 15.00
CA HIS A 93 -3.71 1.99 15.22
C HIS A 93 -3.51 2.87 13.97
N CYS A 94 -4.61 3.41 13.44
CA CYS A 94 -4.59 4.27 12.27
C CYS A 94 -5.78 5.23 12.22
N SER A 95 -5.66 6.26 11.39
CA SER A 95 -6.79 7.05 10.92
C SER A 95 -7.09 6.66 9.48
N ALA A 96 -8.36 6.62 9.10
CA ALA A 96 -8.74 6.33 7.73
C ALA A 96 -9.87 7.22 7.22
N LYS A 97 -9.82 7.49 5.92
CA LYS A 97 -10.85 8.16 5.14
C LYS A 97 -11.29 7.24 4.01
N ILE A 98 -12.56 6.85 4.02
CA ILE A 98 -13.16 5.93 3.06
C ILE A 98 -14.14 6.71 2.19
N ASN A 99 -13.84 6.83 0.90
CA ASN A 99 -14.74 7.44 -0.08
C ASN A 99 -15.34 6.32 -0.92
N PHE A 100 -16.67 6.30 -1.08
CA PHE A 100 -17.33 5.22 -1.81
C PHE A 100 -18.55 5.69 -2.59
N CYS A 101 -18.91 4.94 -3.62
CA CYS A 101 -20.13 5.11 -4.40
C CYS A 101 -20.71 3.72 -4.64
N ILE A 102 -21.86 3.43 -4.03
CA ILE A 102 -22.60 2.18 -4.23
C ILE A 102 -23.43 2.33 -5.51
N VAL A 103 -23.52 1.27 -6.32
CA VAL A 103 -24.30 1.31 -7.56
C VAL A 103 -25.74 1.72 -7.28
N GLY A 104 -26.17 2.83 -7.88
CA GLY A 104 -27.51 3.39 -7.70
C GLY A 104 -27.67 4.34 -6.51
N GLU A 105 -26.61 4.62 -5.75
CA GLU A 105 -26.59 5.58 -4.65
C GLU A 105 -25.67 6.77 -4.99
N SER A 106 -25.78 7.88 -4.24
CA SER A 106 -24.83 9.00 -4.33
C SER A 106 -23.50 8.65 -3.65
N ALA A 107 -22.42 9.33 -4.07
CA ALA A 107 -21.13 9.20 -3.40
C ALA A 107 -21.21 9.65 -1.93
N ASP A 108 -20.51 8.94 -1.06
CA ASP A 108 -20.49 9.17 0.39
C ASP A 108 -19.08 8.93 0.97
N GLN A 109 -18.88 9.33 2.22
CA GLN A 109 -17.60 9.30 2.91
C GLN A 109 -17.72 8.95 4.40
N ILE A 110 -16.83 8.08 4.87
CA ILE A 110 -16.61 7.78 6.28
C ILE A 110 -15.20 8.21 6.66
N SER A 111 -15.03 8.83 7.82
CA SER A 111 -13.73 9.05 8.44
C SER A 111 -13.71 8.38 9.80
N LEU A 112 -12.59 7.76 10.17
CA LEU A 112 -12.41 7.10 11.46
C LEU A 112 -11.00 7.37 11.97
N SER A 113 -10.86 7.40 13.30
CA SER A 113 -9.57 7.44 13.97
C SER A 113 -9.55 6.41 15.08
N GLU A 114 -8.67 5.42 14.99
CA GLU A 114 -8.51 4.39 16.00
C GLU A 114 -7.07 4.38 16.50
N ASP A 115 -6.88 4.94 17.69
CA ASP A 115 -5.58 5.03 18.38
C ASP A 115 -5.56 4.24 19.69
N ARG A 116 -6.68 3.60 20.05
CA ARG A 116 -6.77 2.91 21.33
C ARG A 116 -6.04 1.59 21.24
N GLU A 117 -5.13 1.37 22.18
CA GLU A 117 -4.51 0.05 22.35
C GLU A 117 -5.58 -1.04 22.48
N CYS A 118 -5.29 -2.18 21.88
CA CYS A 118 -6.14 -3.38 21.93
C CYS A 118 -7.54 -3.22 21.31
N LYS A 119 -7.79 -2.19 20.51
CA LYS A 119 -9.06 -2.01 19.79
C LYS A 119 -8.83 -1.83 18.31
N ALA A 120 -9.76 -2.36 17.51
CA ALA A 120 -9.77 -2.12 16.08
C ALA A 120 -11.18 -1.75 15.60
N ARG A 121 -11.24 -0.95 14.54
CA ARG A 121 -12.49 -0.64 13.85
C ARG A 121 -12.71 -1.62 12.72
N GLN A 122 -13.84 -2.32 12.72
CA GLN A 122 -14.24 -3.21 11.64
C GLN A 122 -15.30 -2.53 10.77
N LEU A 123 -15.12 -2.61 9.45
CA LEU A 123 -16.08 -2.20 8.44
C LEU A 123 -16.49 -3.40 7.59
N GLY A 124 -17.78 -3.68 7.53
CA GLY A 124 -18.37 -4.83 6.87
C GLY A 124 -18.53 -6.05 7.76
N LYS A 125 -19.31 -7.03 7.26
CA LYS A 125 -19.55 -8.31 7.93
C LYS A 125 -19.72 -9.44 6.94
N ARG A 126 -19.46 -10.66 7.42
CA ARG A 126 -19.61 -11.89 6.62
C ARG A 126 -21.00 -11.97 5.99
N GLY A 127 -21.04 -12.32 4.71
CA GLY A 127 -22.28 -12.48 3.95
C GLY A 127 -22.95 -11.19 3.49
N LYS A 128 -22.52 -10.00 3.96
CA LYS A 128 -23.09 -8.72 3.55
C LYS A 128 -22.10 -7.96 2.66
N THR A 129 -22.34 -8.04 1.35
CA THR A 129 -21.56 -7.33 0.33
C THR A 129 -22.46 -6.43 -0.50
N LEU A 130 -21.89 -5.33 -0.98
CA LEU A 130 -22.52 -4.40 -1.91
C LEU A 130 -21.74 -4.33 -3.21
N VAL A 131 -22.39 -3.81 -4.26
CA VAL A 131 -21.72 -3.52 -5.53
C VAL A 131 -21.38 -2.04 -5.54
N TYR A 132 -20.10 -1.73 -5.73
CA TYR A 132 -19.57 -0.37 -5.75
C TYR A 132 -19.15 0.00 -7.16
N GLU A 133 -19.36 1.28 -7.51
CA GLU A 133 -18.73 1.95 -8.66
C GLU A 133 -17.34 2.48 -8.27
N MET A 134 -17.19 2.89 -7.00
CA MET A 134 -15.96 3.42 -6.42
C MET A 134 -15.84 3.02 -4.97
N LEU A 135 -14.63 2.64 -4.55
CA LEU A 135 -14.25 2.50 -3.15
C LEU A 135 -12.77 2.86 -3.04
N VAL A 136 -12.48 3.88 -2.24
CA VAL A 136 -11.12 4.38 -2.01
C VAL A 136 -10.91 4.48 -0.51
N ILE A 137 -9.94 3.73 0.00
CA ILE A 137 -9.57 3.68 1.40
C ILE A 137 -8.22 4.37 1.54
N GLU A 138 -8.18 5.52 2.21
CA GLU A 138 -6.96 6.25 2.53
C GLU A 138 -6.66 6.05 4.02
N VAL A 139 -5.47 5.56 4.34
CA VAL A 139 -5.09 5.16 5.69
C VAL A 139 -3.77 5.81 6.05
N GLU A 140 -3.75 6.49 7.18
CA GLU A 140 -2.61 7.23 7.70
C GLU A 140 -2.42 6.92 9.19
N ARG A 141 -1.38 7.50 9.78
CA ARG A 141 -1.13 7.38 11.22
C ARG A 141 -2.31 7.97 12.02
N PRO A 142 -2.53 7.49 13.26
CA PRO A 142 -3.54 8.07 14.15
C PRO A 142 -3.46 9.59 14.24
N GLY A 143 -4.62 10.24 14.33
CA GLY A 143 -4.74 11.69 14.41
C GLY A 143 -4.69 12.44 13.07
N THR A 144 -4.45 11.75 11.94
CA THR A 144 -4.37 12.41 10.62
C THR A 144 -5.75 12.80 10.07
N PHE A 145 -6.76 11.96 10.32
CA PHE A 145 -8.15 12.24 9.96
C PHE A 145 -8.96 12.27 11.25
N PRO A 146 -9.57 13.40 11.63
CA PRO A 146 -10.42 13.45 12.82
C PRO A 146 -11.63 12.54 12.61
N ASP A 147 -11.99 11.78 13.65
CA ASP A 147 -13.23 10.99 13.64
C ASP A 147 -14.44 11.94 13.53
N ARG A 148 -15.50 11.50 12.86
CA ARG A 148 -16.73 12.28 12.74
C ARG A 148 -17.34 12.54 14.13
N ASP A 149 -17.22 11.58 15.04
CA ASP A 149 -17.63 11.72 16.45
C ASP A 149 -16.74 12.70 17.24
N SER A 150 -15.47 12.89 16.84
CA SER A 150 -14.55 13.85 17.47
C SER A 150 -14.79 15.29 17.03
N LEU A 151 -15.41 15.50 15.86
CA LEU A 151 -15.75 16.84 15.35
C LEU A 151 -16.91 17.48 16.12
N GLU A 152 -17.81 16.69 16.72
CA GLU A 152 -18.87 17.22 17.59
C GLU A 152 -18.30 17.80 18.90
N ILE A 153 -17.24 17.21 19.45
CA ILE A 153 -16.56 17.73 20.66
C ILE A 153 -15.83 19.04 20.36
N LEU A 154 -15.26 19.18 19.16
CA LEU A 154 -14.52 20.39 18.75
C LEU A 154 -15.41 21.58 18.40
N ASN A 155 -16.70 21.36 18.12
CA ASN A 155 -17.65 22.45 17.84
C ASN A 155 -18.19 23.12 19.11
N ILE A 156 -17.98 22.55 20.31
CA ILE A 156 -18.37 23.19 21.58
C ILE A 156 -17.33 24.23 22.03
N HIS A 157 -16.10 24.19 21.51
CA HIS A 157 -15.01 25.08 21.92
C HIS A 157 -14.68 26.21 20.93
N LYS A 158 -15.40 26.35 19.81
CA LYS A 158 -15.09 27.34 18.76
C LYS A 158 -15.75 28.72 18.90
N ASP A 159 -16.58 28.94 19.91
CA ASP A 159 -17.22 30.26 20.13
C ASP A 159 -16.42 31.23 20.99
N SER A 160 -15.13 30.95 21.25
CA SER A 160 -14.29 31.83 22.05
C SER A 160 -12.90 32.00 21.45
N MET A 161 -12.63 33.24 21.03
CA MET A 161 -11.34 33.85 20.66
C MET A 161 -11.01 34.01 19.16
N PHE A 162 -11.57 35.10 18.64
CA PHE A 162 -10.86 36.29 18.16
C PHE A 162 -9.93 36.18 16.94
N GLN A 163 -10.41 36.85 15.89
CA GLN A 163 -9.72 37.65 14.88
C GLN A 163 -8.23 37.96 15.16
N SER A 164 -7.37 37.68 14.18
CA SER A 164 -6.39 38.66 13.66
C SER A 164 -5.96 38.28 12.24
N SER A 165 -5.82 39.33 11.45
CA SER A 165 -5.51 39.50 10.03
C SER A 165 -4.18 38.90 9.50
N ILE A 166 -4.27 38.43 8.24
CA ILE A 166 -3.39 38.71 7.06
C ILE A 166 -1.89 38.38 7.15
N SER A 167 -1.39 37.53 6.24
CA SER A 167 -0.56 37.98 5.08
C SER A 167 -0.02 36.82 4.24
N LEU A 168 -0.38 36.80 2.96
CA LEU A 168 0.29 36.09 1.88
C LEU A 168 1.64 36.77 1.62
N LEU A 169 2.76 36.07 1.84
CA LEU A 169 4.02 36.38 1.17
C LEU A 169 4.79 35.10 0.84
N SER A 170 5.06 35.00 -0.47
CA SER A 170 6.02 34.12 -1.10
C SER A 170 7.43 34.47 -0.64
N THR A 171 8.15 33.49 -0.11
CA THR A 171 9.60 33.39 -0.29
C THR A 171 9.95 31.93 -0.51
N ALA A 172 10.46 31.64 -1.71
CA ALA A 172 11.18 30.42 -1.99
C ALA A 172 12.35 30.31 -1.02
N SER A 173 12.23 29.37 -0.08
CA SER A 173 13.32 28.92 0.77
C SER A 173 13.26 27.41 0.80
N THR A 174 14.36 26.82 0.36
CA THR A 174 14.71 25.41 0.30
C THR A 174 14.25 24.65 1.55
N ILE A 175 13.04 24.11 1.53
CA ILE A 175 12.65 23.05 2.45
C ILE A 175 13.22 21.77 1.82
N THR A 176 14.44 21.45 2.22
CA THR A 176 14.93 20.07 2.24
C THR A 176 13.90 19.25 2.99
N SER A 177 12.96 18.63 2.27
CA SER A 177 11.94 17.77 2.84
C SER A 177 12.61 16.59 3.55
N PRO A 178 12.49 16.45 4.89
CA PRO A 178 12.94 15.25 5.57
C PRO A 178 11.82 14.21 5.47
N LEU A 179 11.63 13.66 4.26
CA LEU A 179 10.60 12.66 3.98
C LEU A 179 11.16 11.42 3.26
N LEU A 180 12.44 11.14 3.46
CA LEU A 180 13.08 9.90 3.05
C LEU A 180 13.42 9.07 4.29
N SER A 181 12.43 8.42 4.88
CA SER A 181 12.68 7.11 5.51
C SER A 181 12.74 6.04 4.40
N GLY A 182 13.55 6.28 3.37
CA GLY A 182 13.88 5.25 2.39
C GLY A 182 14.89 4.32 3.02
N ALA A 183 14.57 3.03 3.15
CA ALA A 183 15.60 2.06 3.47
C ALA A 183 16.64 2.08 2.33
N GLU A 184 17.91 2.00 2.66
CA GLU A 184 18.94 1.76 1.65
C GLU A 184 19.14 0.26 1.45
N MET A 185 19.52 -0.15 0.24
CA MET A 185 19.81 -1.55 -0.08
C MET A 185 20.89 -1.64 -1.15
N SER A 186 21.73 -2.68 -1.06
CA SER A 186 22.72 -2.93 -2.09
C SER A 186 22.04 -3.39 -3.39
N PRO A 187 22.32 -2.77 -4.55
CA PRO A 187 21.80 -3.24 -5.85
C PRO A 187 22.07 -4.72 -6.11
N ALA A 188 23.18 -5.26 -5.61
CA ALA A 188 23.56 -6.67 -5.77
C ALA A 188 22.56 -7.63 -5.10
N GLN A 189 21.87 -7.20 -4.05
CA GLN A 189 20.87 -8.00 -3.33
C GLN A 189 19.48 -7.99 -3.99
N ILE A 190 19.29 -7.16 -5.02
CA ILE A 190 17.98 -6.96 -5.67
C ILE A 190 17.97 -7.68 -7.02
N HIS A 191 16.92 -8.45 -7.26
CA HIS A 191 16.71 -9.26 -8.45
C HIS A 191 15.77 -8.58 -9.45
N PHE A 192 15.97 -8.86 -10.73
CA PHE A 192 15.06 -8.40 -11.78
C PHE A 192 13.78 -9.25 -11.78
N ILE A 193 12.63 -8.61 -11.92
CA ILE A 193 11.37 -9.37 -12.08
C ILE A 193 11.08 -9.74 -13.54
N GLN A 194 11.66 -8.97 -14.49
CA GLN A 194 11.52 -9.20 -15.93
C GLN A 194 12.78 -9.83 -16.53
N ASP A 195 12.60 -10.61 -17.58
CA ASP A 195 13.64 -11.15 -18.47
C ASP A 195 14.21 -10.12 -19.45
N SER A 196 13.46 -9.06 -19.76
CA SER A 196 13.90 -8.00 -20.66
C SER A 196 13.54 -6.57 -20.20
N ILE A 197 14.34 -5.60 -20.63
CA ILE A 197 14.11 -4.16 -20.46
C ILE A 197 14.26 -3.43 -21.79
N ALA A 198 13.53 -2.31 -21.96
CA ALA A 198 13.74 -1.41 -23.09
C ALA A 198 15.00 -0.54 -22.89
N ASN A 199 15.70 -0.21 -23.98
CA ASN A 199 16.84 0.71 -23.99
C ASN A 199 16.55 2.17 -23.57
N ARG A 200 15.28 2.55 -23.41
CA ARG A 200 14.85 3.90 -23.00
C ARG A 200 13.88 3.87 -21.82
N PHE A 201 13.90 4.94 -21.02
CA PHE A 201 12.88 5.23 -20.01
C PHE A 201 11.59 5.75 -20.65
N THR A 202 10.49 5.73 -19.89
CA THR A 202 9.20 6.29 -20.35
C THR A 202 9.29 7.79 -20.65
N CYS A 203 10.26 8.51 -20.07
CA CYS A 203 10.57 9.91 -20.38
C CYS A 203 11.51 10.11 -21.58
N GLY A 204 11.79 9.07 -22.38
CA GLY A 204 12.62 9.14 -23.59
C GLY A 204 14.14 9.06 -23.36
N ARG A 205 14.62 9.30 -22.14
CA ARG A 205 16.05 9.18 -21.77
C ARG A 205 16.60 7.78 -22.03
N SER A 206 17.86 7.69 -22.48
CA SER A 206 18.55 6.41 -22.69
C SER A 206 18.97 5.78 -21.36
N VAL A 207 18.72 4.48 -21.23
CA VAL A 207 19.13 3.68 -20.06
C VAL A 207 20.66 3.63 -19.97
N ARG A 208 21.34 3.38 -21.11
CA ARG A 208 22.81 3.31 -21.17
C ARG A 208 23.47 4.66 -20.87
N ASP A 209 22.93 5.77 -21.39
CA ASP A 209 23.44 7.11 -21.08
C ASP A 209 23.27 7.46 -19.59
N THR A 210 22.14 7.07 -19.00
CA THR A 210 21.90 7.28 -17.56
C THR A 210 22.87 6.46 -16.71
N MET A 211 23.15 5.22 -17.10
CA MET A 211 24.15 4.37 -16.46
C MET A 211 25.54 4.99 -16.54
N GLU A 212 25.98 5.45 -17.72
CA GLU A 212 27.28 6.12 -17.88
C GLU A 212 27.41 7.37 -17.01
N LYS A 213 26.35 8.16 -16.91
CA LYS A 213 26.30 9.35 -16.04
C LYS A 213 26.40 8.99 -14.56
N LEU A 214 25.77 7.89 -14.11
CA LEU A 214 25.95 7.38 -12.75
C LEU A 214 27.38 6.90 -12.51
N LYS A 215 27.94 6.13 -13.44
CA LYS A 215 29.30 5.58 -13.35
C LYS A 215 30.36 6.68 -13.27
N ARG A 216 30.15 7.79 -13.98
CA ARG A 216 31.02 8.98 -13.96
C ARG A 216 30.74 9.92 -12.79
N GLY A 217 29.74 9.65 -11.95
CA GLY A 217 29.34 10.52 -10.83
C GLY A 217 28.64 11.82 -11.25
N VAL A 218 28.26 11.97 -12.51
CA VAL A 218 27.49 13.12 -13.01
C VAL A 218 26.05 13.10 -12.46
N LEU A 219 25.51 11.90 -12.23
CA LEU A 219 24.25 11.68 -11.51
C LEU A 219 24.54 10.89 -10.24
N ARG A 220 23.84 11.22 -9.14
CA ARG A 220 23.82 10.42 -7.92
C ARG A 220 22.60 9.51 -7.91
N ALA A 221 22.63 8.46 -7.09
CA ALA A 221 21.50 7.57 -6.92
C ALA A 221 20.22 8.30 -6.46
N LEU A 222 20.36 9.34 -5.64
CA LEU A 222 19.27 10.18 -5.15
C LEU A 222 18.63 11.07 -6.23
N ASP A 223 19.36 11.34 -7.32
CA ASP A 223 18.85 12.13 -8.45
C ASP A 223 17.97 11.27 -9.38
N ILE A 224 17.93 9.95 -9.15
CA ILE A 224 17.06 9.00 -9.84
C ILE A 224 15.88 8.65 -8.93
N PRO A 225 14.64 8.58 -9.45
CA PRO A 225 13.49 8.21 -8.64
C PRO A 225 13.69 6.87 -7.93
N THR A 226 13.39 6.84 -6.64
CA THR A 226 13.52 5.67 -5.76
C THR A 226 12.94 4.41 -6.39
N ILE A 227 13.67 3.30 -6.29
CA ILE A 227 13.22 2.02 -6.81
C ILE A 227 12.29 1.32 -5.81
N ARG A 228 11.26 0.67 -6.34
CA ARG A 228 10.32 -0.10 -5.54
C ARG A 228 10.77 -1.56 -5.48
N VAL A 229 10.89 -2.10 -4.27
CA VAL A 229 11.36 -3.48 -4.02
C VAL A 229 10.35 -4.27 -3.21
N PHE A 230 10.23 -5.56 -3.48
CA PHE A 230 9.32 -6.49 -2.80
C PHE A 230 9.98 -7.86 -2.60
N GLN A 231 9.52 -8.63 -1.62
CA GLN A 231 9.94 -10.03 -1.48
C GLN A 231 9.09 -10.95 -2.35
N TRP A 232 9.76 -11.79 -3.14
CA TRP A 232 9.13 -12.86 -3.92
C TRP A 232 10.07 -14.06 -3.95
N LYS A 233 9.53 -15.26 -3.65
CA LYS A 233 10.30 -16.52 -3.55
C LYS A 233 11.54 -16.40 -2.65
N GLY A 234 11.40 -15.73 -1.50
CA GLY A 234 12.48 -15.56 -0.52
C GLY A 234 13.58 -14.58 -0.92
N LYS A 235 13.44 -13.83 -2.02
CA LYS A 235 14.43 -12.87 -2.51
C LYS A 235 13.81 -11.51 -2.79
N TRP A 236 14.63 -10.47 -2.71
CA TRP A 236 14.21 -9.11 -3.06
C TRP A 236 14.19 -8.93 -4.58
N HIS A 237 13.06 -8.51 -5.12
CA HIS A 237 12.87 -8.18 -6.53
C HIS A 237 12.44 -6.72 -6.68
N THR A 238 12.58 -6.16 -7.88
CA THR A 238 12.12 -4.79 -8.19
C THR A 238 11.12 -4.74 -9.33
N GLU A 239 10.21 -3.77 -9.29
CA GLU A 239 9.36 -3.40 -10.42
C GLU A 239 10.05 -2.47 -11.44
N ASP A 240 11.17 -1.88 -11.03
CA ASP A 240 11.82 -0.77 -11.71
C ASP A 240 13.13 -1.26 -12.38
N ASN A 241 13.04 -2.36 -13.13
CA ASN A 241 14.19 -3.11 -13.69
C ASN A 241 15.20 -2.24 -14.44
N ARG A 242 14.75 -1.25 -15.24
CA ARG A 242 15.64 -0.32 -15.95
C ARG A 242 16.54 0.49 -15.01
N ARG A 243 16.01 0.94 -13.86
CA ARG A 243 16.79 1.71 -12.88
C ARG A 243 17.76 0.82 -12.13
N LEU A 244 17.30 -0.37 -11.70
CA LEU A 244 18.17 -1.35 -11.07
C LEU A 244 19.33 -1.75 -11.98
N TRP A 245 19.07 -1.92 -13.28
CA TRP A 245 20.11 -2.21 -14.26
C TRP A 245 21.16 -1.09 -14.28
N CYS A 246 20.75 0.18 -14.36
CA CYS A 246 21.68 1.30 -14.30
C CYS A 246 22.53 1.28 -13.02
N PHE A 247 21.93 1.00 -11.87
CA PHE A 247 22.64 0.97 -10.59
C PHE A 247 23.66 -0.18 -10.49
N LYS A 248 23.29 -1.37 -10.96
CA LYS A 248 24.20 -2.53 -10.99
C LYS A 248 25.39 -2.30 -11.92
N GLU A 249 25.14 -1.85 -13.14
CA GLU A 249 26.18 -1.63 -14.15
C GLU A 249 27.08 -0.44 -13.84
N ALA A 250 26.56 0.57 -13.13
CA ALA A 250 27.36 1.68 -12.61
C ALA A 250 28.22 1.30 -11.40
N GLY A 251 28.05 0.09 -10.82
CA GLY A 251 28.85 -0.39 -9.70
C GLY A 251 28.49 0.24 -8.35
N LEU A 252 27.25 0.69 -8.16
CA LEU A 252 26.83 1.31 -6.90
C LEU A 252 26.70 0.27 -5.78
N SER A 253 27.19 0.61 -4.58
CA SER A 253 27.14 -0.26 -3.40
C SER A 253 25.83 -0.13 -2.61
N SER A 254 25.17 1.03 -2.66
CA SER A 254 23.93 1.35 -1.94
C SER A 254 23.02 2.25 -2.79
N VAL A 255 21.72 2.00 -2.74
CA VAL A 255 20.70 2.85 -3.40
C VAL A 255 19.46 3.01 -2.51
N PRO A 256 18.76 4.16 -2.61
CA PRO A 256 17.51 4.37 -1.90
C PRO A 256 16.42 3.45 -2.46
N VAL A 257 15.72 2.74 -1.57
CA VAL A 257 14.61 1.86 -1.94
C VAL A 257 13.32 2.19 -1.19
N LYS A 258 12.20 1.92 -1.84
CA LYS A 258 10.87 1.88 -1.24
C LYS A 258 10.39 0.43 -1.20
N ARG A 259 10.22 -0.13 -0.01
CA ARG A 259 9.64 -1.47 0.14
C ARG A 259 8.14 -1.40 -0.17
N ILE A 260 7.70 -2.29 -1.02
CA ILE A 260 6.30 -2.48 -1.43
C ILE A 260 5.94 -3.96 -1.24
N CYS A 261 4.65 -4.24 -1.12
CA CYS A 261 4.19 -5.62 -1.05
C CYS A 261 4.15 -6.26 -2.45
N VAL A 262 4.39 -7.57 -2.56
CA VAL A 262 4.39 -8.29 -3.85
C VAL A 262 3.08 -8.14 -4.62
N PHE A 263 1.95 -7.96 -3.94
CA PHE A 263 0.64 -7.74 -4.59
C PHE A 263 0.50 -6.35 -5.23
N GLN A 264 1.36 -5.39 -4.88
CA GLN A 264 1.39 -4.06 -5.51
C GLN A 264 2.16 -4.07 -6.83
N VAL A 265 2.71 -5.23 -7.22
CA VAL A 265 3.52 -5.42 -8.42
C VAL A 265 2.63 -5.76 -9.60
N ASP A 266 2.88 -5.14 -10.74
CA ASP A 266 2.22 -5.49 -12.00
C ASP A 266 2.58 -6.94 -12.39
N THR A 267 1.59 -7.83 -12.33
CA THR A 267 1.76 -9.27 -12.59
C THR A 267 2.33 -9.56 -13.98
N ARG A 268 2.08 -8.68 -14.97
CA ARG A 268 2.63 -8.79 -16.33
C ARG A 268 4.14 -8.63 -16.38
N LYS A 269 4.77 -8.14 -15.30
CA LYS A 269 6.22 -8.01 -15.19
C LYS A 269 6.91 -9.27 -14.68
N PHE A 270 6.18 -10.31 -14.26
CA PHE A 270 6.76 -11.57 -13.82
C PHE A 270 7.17 -12.42 -15.01
N SER A 271 8.28 -12.06 -15.66
CA SER A 271 8.78 -12.77 -16.84
C SER A 271 10.18 -13.36 -16.67
N THR A 272 10.86 -13.12 -15.55
CA THR A 272 12.21 -13.66 -15.34
C THR A 272 12.25 -15.19 -15.37
N THR A 273 13.18 -15.75 -16.14
CA THR A 273 13.43 -17.20 -16.26
C THR A 273 14.70 -17.66 -15.52
N ASN A 274 15.56 -16.73 -15.10
CA ASN A 274 16.87 -17.00 -14.47
C ASN A 274 16.93 -16.59 -12.99
N ASN A 275 15.78 -16.62 -12.30
CA ASN A 275 15.63 -16.12 -10.93
C ASN A 275 16.02 -14.63 -10.75
N GLY A 276 15.97 -13.82 -11.81
CA GLY A 276 16.19 -12.37 -11.74
C GLY A 276 17.66 -11.97 -11.63
N LEU A 277 18.57 -12.86 -12.02
CA LEU A 277 20.01 -12.63 -11.93
C LEU A 277 20.53 -11.70 -13.04
N SER A 278 19.97 -11.82 -14.25
CA SER A 278 20.30 -10.96 -15.38
C SER A 278 19.06 -10.63 -16.20
N VAL A 279 19.18 -9.59 -17.04
CA VAL A 279 18.09 -9.09 -17.88
C VAL A 279 18.64 -8.71 -19.26
N PHE A 280 17.88 -8.98 -20.32
CA PHE A 280 18.25 -8.63 -21.69
C PHE A 280 17.75 -7.22 -22.06
N MET A 281 18.60 -6.39 -22.66
CA MET A 281 18.18 -5.06 -23.14
C MET A 281 17.76 -5.15 -24.62
N ARG A 282 16.50 -4.76 -24.89
CA ARG A 282 15.90 -4.62 -26.22
C ARG A 282 16.19 -3.27 -26.85
#